data_AF-A0AAU4N5T6-F1
#
_entry.id   AF-A0AAU4N5T6-F1
#
_cell.length_a   1.000
_cell.length_b   1.000
_cell.length_c   1.000
_cell.angle_alpha   90.00
_cell.angle_beta   90.00
_cell.angle_gamma   90.00
#
_symmetry.space_group_name_H-M   'P 1'
#
loop_
_entity.id
_entity.type
_entity.pdbx_description
1 polymer ?
#
loop_
_entity_poly.entity_id
_entity_poly.type
_entity_poly.pdbx_seq_one_letter_code
_entity_poly.pdbx_strand_id
1 'polypeptide(L)'
;MTAHRTATVAALVGVVPLVLTTLAAGPVHAHGAPTDPLSRIAACGPEGTRQGSAACRTAVAANGGAAFGAWDNLRVADVRGRDRQVIPDGQLCSAGLRDYRGLDATRVDWPSTPLKAGAGLTMTYRSTIPHRGTFSLYLTKQGYDPAAPLRWSDLQSEPFARVTDPALRDGAYRIRGTLPAGLRGRHVLYTIWRNTDTPDTYYSCSDVVLRGEENTPPARPAPEEAAPPPEKQPATPEPPAAEASEAGQAPPSQASTPPPVREQPVVGGAGRPQAVADTAKDHSTVLIGAVAAVLALIAVSTSVLLRRRR
;
A
#
# COMPACT_ATOMS: atom_id res chain seq x y z
N MET A 1 -4.12 -52.19 -45.91
CA MET A 1 -4.21 -51.92 -44.46
C MET A 1 -3.40 -50.67 -44.06
N THR A 2 -3.71 -49.50 -44.63
CA THR A 2 -2.90 -48.28 -44.48
C THR A 2 -3.67 -47.08 -43.90
N ALA A 3 -4.97 -46.96 -44.17
CA ALA A 3 -5.80 -45.84 -43.71
C ALA A 3 -5.97 -45.72 -42.19
N HIS A 4 -5.99 -46.83 -41.44
CA HIS A 4 -6.19 -46.80 -39.98
C HIS A 4 -4.93 -46.39 -39.18
N ARG A 5 -3.76 -46.29 -39.82
CA ARG A 5 -2.50 -45.90 -39.15
C ARG A 5 -2.23 -44.38 -39.19
N THR A 6 -2.90 -43.63 -40.06
CA THR A 6 -2.77 -42.17 -40.15
C THR A 6 -3.72 -41.44 -39.20
N ALA A 7 -4.93 -41.95 -39.01
CA ALA A 7 -5.94 -41.35 -38.13
C ALA A 7 -5.51 -41.26 -36.65
N THR A 8 -4.79 -42.26 -36.13
CA THR A 8 -4.35 -42.28 -34.72
C THR A 8 -3.18 -41.33 -34.41
N VAL A 9 -2.38 -40.94 -35.41
CA VAL A 9 -1.30 -39.97 -35.22
C VAL A 9 -1.84 -38.54 -35.17
N ALA A 10 -2.83 -38.21 -36.00
CA ALA A 10 -3.44 -36.88 -36.03
C ALA A 10 -4.14 -36.52 -34.70
N ALA A 11 -4.81 -37.48 -34.05
CA ALA A 11 -5.51 -37.27 -32.79
C ALA A 11 -4.57 -36.90 -31.62
N LEU A 12 -3.38 -37.52 -31.55
CA LEU A 12 -2.40 -37.23 -30.50
C LEU A 12 -1.71 -35.86 -30.66
N VAL A 13 -1.51 -35.41 -31.89
CA VAL A 13 -0.89 -34.09 -32.18
C VAL A 13 -1.84 -32.93 -31.86
N GLY A 14 -3.16 -33.12 -31.98
CA GLY A 14 -4.16 -32.09 -31.67
C GLY A 14 -4.49 -31.94 -30.18
N VAL A 15 -4.58 -33.05 -29.43
CA VAL A 15 -5.05 -33.02 -28.03
C VAL A 15 -3.97 -32.57 -27.05
N VAL A 16 -2.70 -32.97 -27.24
CA VAL A 16 -1.59 -32.62 -26.34
C VAL A 16 -1.38 -31.10 -26.20
N PRO A 17 -1.29 -30.28 -27.27
CA PRO A 17 -1.12 -28.84 -27.12
C PRO A 17 -2.35 -28.15 -26.50
N LEU A 18 -3.57 -28.66 -26.75
CA LEU A 18 -4.80 -28.10 -26.17
C LEU A 18 -4.90 -28.35 -24.66
N VAL A 19 -4.43 -29.51 -24.18
CA VAL A 19 -4.35 -29.78 -22.74
C VAL A 19 -3.25 -28.93 -22.09
N LEU A 20 -2.08 -28.80 -22.72
CA LEU A 20 -0.98 -27.98 -22.17
C LEU A 20 -1.35 -26.49 -22.02
N THR A 21 -2.12 -25.90 -22.93
CA THR A 21 -2.53 -24.48 -22.80
C THR A 21 -3.50 -24.26 -21.65
N THR A 22 -4.38 -25.22 -21.34
CA THR A 22 -5.31 -25.09 -20.19
C THR A 22 -4.62 -25.18 -18.83
N LEU A 23 -3.48 -25.90 -18.71
CA LEU A 23 -2.69 -25.93 -17.47
C LEU A 23 -1.80 -24.70 -17.27
N ALA A 24 -1.56 -23.90 -18.31
CA ALA A 24 -0.73 -22.69 -18.25
C ALA A 24 -1.53 -21.42 -17.87
N ALA A 25 -2.85 -21.50 -17.79
CA ALA A 25 -3.71 -20.41 -17.32
C ALA A 25 -3.66 -20.31 -15.78
N GLY A 26 -2.53 -19.84 -15.25
CA GLY A 26 -2.47 -19.31 -13.90
C GLY A 26 -3.51 -18.20 -13.72
N PRO A 27 -3.99 -17.93 -12.49
CA PRO A 27 -4.97 -16.89 -12.27
C PRO A 27 -4.40 -15.56 -12.76
N VAL A 28 -5.00 -15.00 -13.82
CA VAL A 28 -4.69 -13.65 -14.30
C VAL A 28 -5.28 -12.71 -13.26
N HIS A 29 -4.48 -12.47 -12.22
CA HIS A 29 -4.75 -11.42 -11.27
C HIS A 29 -4.78 -10.11 -12.06
N ALA A 30 -5.89 -9.40 -11.94
CA ALA A 30 -5.94 -7.99 -12.24
C ALA A 30 -5.46 -7.27 -10.98
N HIS A 31 -4.56 -6.31 -11.11
CA HIS A 31 -3.89 -5.76 -9.94
C HIS A 31 -3.69 -4.25 -10.01
N GLY A 32 -3.89 -3.59 -8.87
CA GLY A 32 -3.32 -2.30 -8.59
C GLY A 32 -3.55 -1.84 -7.14
N ALA A 33 -2.76 -0.88 -6.67
CA ALA A 33 -2.96 -0.22 -5.38
C ALA A 33 -2.41 1.23 -5.40
N PRO A 34 -2.84 2.11 -4.48
CA PRO A 34 -2.26 3.45 -4.32
C PRO A 34 -0.78 3.40 -3.96
N THR A 35 0.05 4.05 -4.77
CA THR A 35 1.48 4.28 -4.51
C THR A 35 1.77 5.70 -4.03
N ASP A 36 0.88 6.64 -4.30
CA ASP A 36 0.88 8.00 -3.73
C ASP A 36 -0.56 8.55 -3.63
N PRO A 37 -1.09 8.87 -2.44
CA PRO A 37 -0.57 8.55 -1.12
C PRO A 37 -0.36 7.04 -0.94
N LEU A 38 0.80 6.66 -0.40
CA LEU A 38 1.25 5.27 -0.34
C LEU A 38 0.31 4.43 0.53
N SER A 39 -0.26 3.37 -0.03
CA SER A 39 -1.12 2.44 0.71
C SER A 39 -0.33 1.51 1.63
N ARG A 40 -0.95 1.01 2.71
CA ARG A 40 -0.33 0.05 3.64
C ARG A 40 0.20 -1.18 2.91
N ILE A 41 -0.56 -1.72 1.96
CA ILE A 41 -0.16 -2.92 1.22
C ILE A 41 1.01 -2.64 0.26
N ALA A 42 0.98 -1.53 -0.49
CA ALA A 42 2.12 -1.12 -1.32
C ALA A 42 3.36 -0.74 -0.49
N ALA A 43 3.18 -0.18 0.72
CA ALA A 43 4.26 0.16 1.64
C ALA A 43 5.00 -1.07 2.17
N CYS A 44 4.29 -2.20 2.32
CA CYS A 44 4.79 -3.42 2.95
C CYS A 44 5.05 -4.57 1.97
N GLY A 45 4.65 -4.44 0.70
CA GLY A 45 5.01 -5.34 -0.38
C GLY A 45 6.51 -5.28 -0.75
N PRO A 46 7.00 -6.18 -1.61
CA PRO A 46 8.43 -6.35 -1.89
C PRO A 46 9.09 -5.13 -2.56
N GLU A 47 8.30 -4.30 -3.25
CA GLU A 47 8.76 -3.04 -3.87
C GLU A 47 8.57 -1.82 -2.95
N GLY A 48 8.01 -2.02 -1.75
CA GLY A 48 7.63 -0.96 -0.84
C GLY A 48 8.84 -0.27 -0.20
N THR A 49 9.01 1.03 -0.46
CA THR A 49 10.08 1.85 0.15
C THR A 49 10.04 1.92 1.68
N ARG A 50 8.96 1.42 2.30
CA ARG A 50 8.71 1.41 3.75
C ARG A 50 8.55 -0.01 4.33
N GLN A 51 8.92 -1.06 3.59
CA GLN A 51 8.80 -2.46 4.02
C GLN A 51 9.55 -2.75 5.34
N GLY A 52 10.67 -2.04 5.55
CA GLY A 52 11.46 -2.09 6.79
C GLY A 52 10.88 -1.32 7.98
N SER A 53 9.64 -0.83 7.93
CA SER A 53 8.97 -0.21 9.08
C SER A 53 8.50 -1.23 10.11
N ALA A 54 8.33 -0.82 11.37
CA ALA A 54 7.83 -1.70 12.42
C ALA A 54 6.38 -2.15 12.17
N ALA A 55 5.54 -1.24 11.66
CA ALA A 55 4.19 -1.56 11.19
C ALA A 55 4.20 -2.63 10.07
N CYS A 56 5.02 -2.46 9.02
CA CYS A 56 5.11 -3.46 7.95
C CYS A 56 5.63 -4.81 8.42
N ARG A 57 6.68 -4.86 9.24
CA ARG A 57 7.14 -6.13 9.83
C ARG A 57 6.04 -6.83 10.63
N THR A 58 5.27 -6.08 11.41
CA THR A 58 4.13 -6.62 12.18
C THR A 58 3.04 -7.16 11.25
N ALA A 59 2.69 -6.41 10.19
CA ALA A 59 1.66 -6.79 9.24
C ALA A 59 2.01 -8.06 8.45
N VAL A 60 3.25 -8.15 7.96
CA VAL A 60 3.81 -9.30 7.25
C VAL A 60 3.89 -10.52 8.17
N ALA A 61 4.41 -10.35 9.40
CA ALA A 61 4.46 -11.40 10.42
C ALA A 61 3.07 -11.91 10.83
N ALA A 62 2.04 -11.07 10.70
CA ALA A 62 0.61 -11.41 10.81
C ALA A 62 0.29 -12.81 10.25
N ASN A 63 0.76 -13.07 9.02
CA ASN A 63 0.25 -14.11 8.12
C ASN A 63 1.36 -14.94 7.45
N GLY A 64 2.63 -14.77 7.85
CA GLY A 64 3.77 -15.35 7.13
C GLY A 64 4.09 -14.64 5.80
N GLY A 65 3.51 -13.46 5.54
CA GLY A 65 3.93 -12.56 4.46
C GLY A 65 3.54 -12.91 3.03
N ALA A 66 3.14 -14.15 2.70
CA ALA A 66 2.97 -14.60 1.31
C ALA A 66 2.08 -13.67 0.43
N ALA A 67 0.93 -13.23 0.95
CA ALA A 67 0.01 -12.35 0.23
C ALA A 67 0.55 -10.92 -0.03
N PHE A 68 1.58 -10.48 0.70
CA PHE A 68 2.23 -9.19 0.45
C PHE A 68 3.08 -9.20 -0.83
N GLY A 69 3.40 -10.38 -1.39
CA GLY A 69 3.91 -10.48 -2.76
C GLY A 69 2.90 -10.00 -3.80
N ALA A 70 1.62 -10.30 -3.60
CA ALA A 70 0.49 -9.81 -4.38
C ALA A 70 -0.09 -8.52 -3.74
N TRP A 71 0.78 -7.51 -3.56
CA TRP A 71 0.47 -6.23 -2.92
C TRP A 71 -0.62 -5.42 -3.63
N ASP A 72 -0.89 -5.79 -4.87
CA ASP A 72 -1.80 -5.15 -5.81
C ASP A 72 -3.09 -5.96 -6.05
N ASN A 73 -3.22 -7.17 -5.49
CA ASN A 73 -4.38 -8.04 -5.64
C ASN A 73 -5.27 -8.11 -4.38
N LEU A 74 -5.42 -6.99 -3.65
CA LEU A 74 -6.31 -6.90 -2.49
C LEU A 74 -7.77 -6.76 -2.97
N ARG A 75 -8.33 -7.90 -3.40
CA ARG A 75 -9.51 -8.04 -4.25
C ARG A 75 -10.59 -8.88 -3.58
N VAL A 76 -11.84 -8.39 -3.58
CA VAL A 76 -13.04 -9.18 -3.24
C VAL A 76 -13.94 -9.27 -4.48
N ALA A 77 -14.42 -10.47 -4.78
CA ALA A 77 -15.33 -10.73 -5.90
C ALA A 77 -16.79 -10.42 -5.53
N ASP A 78 -17.60 -10.06 -6.53
CA ASP A 78 -19.06 -10.02 -6.49
C ASP A 78 -19.70 -9.11 -5.42
N VAL A 79 -18.93 -8.17 -4.87
CA VAL A 79 -19.42 -7.17 -3.91
C VAL A 79 -20.55 -6.33 -4.50
N ARG A 80 -20.41 -5.91 -5.77
CA ARG A 80 -21.42 -5.16 -6.55
C ARG A 80 -22.02 -3.97 -5.78
N GLY A 81 -21.18 -3.23 -5.05
CA GLY A 81 -21.59 -2.06 -4.25
C GLY A 81 -22.17 -2.37 -2.85
N ARG A 82 -22.13 -3.63 -2.40
CA ARG A 82 -22.52 -4.04 -1.04
C ARG A 82 -21.33 -3.99 -0.05
N ASP A 83 -20.44 -3.02 -0.21
CA ASP A 83 -19.16 -2.95 0.50
C ASP A 83 -19.34 -2.98 2.01
N ARG A 84 -20.30 -2.20 2.53
CA ARG A 84 -20.64 -2.12 3.96
C ARG A 84 -21.29 -3.39 4.54
N GLN A 85 -21.79 -4.28 3.68
CA GLN A 85 -22.37 -5.57 4.09
C GLN A 85 -21.38 -6.74 3.95
N VAL A 86 -20.41 -6.64 3.04
CA VAL A 86 -19.43 -7.71 2.75
C VAL A 86 -18.14 -7.54 3.56
N ILE A 87 -17.71 -6.30 3.81
CA ILE A 87 -16.46 -6.00 4.53
C ILE A 87 -16.78 -5.65 5.99
N PRO A 88 -16.39 -6.45 6.99
CA PRO A 88 -16.68 -6.17 8.39
C PRO A 88 -15.91 -4.96 8.95
N ASP A 89 -16.49 -4.30 9.95
CA ASP A 89 -15.78 -3.33 10.78
C ASP A 89 -14.51 -3.94 11.40
N GLY A 90 -13.44 -3.16 11.46
CA GLY A 90 -12.11 -3.62 11.88
C GLY A 90 -11.37 -4.45 10.83
N GLN A 91 -11.96 -4.69 9.64
CA GLN A 91 -11.34 -5.46 8.55
C GLN A 91 -11.32 -4.69 7.21
N LEU A 92 -11.51 -3.37 7.24
CA LEU A 92 -11.56 -2.54 6.03
C LEU A 92 -10.25 -2.58 5.25
N CYS A 93 -9.10 -2.61 5.93
CA CYS A 93 -7.79 -2.53 5.28
C CYS A 93 -7.28 -3.87 4.73
N SER A 94 -7.80 -5.00 5.21
CA SER A 94 -7.65 -6.32 4.58
C SER A 94 -8.80 -6.70 3.63
N ALA A 95 -9.87 -5.90 3.57
CA ALA A 95 -11.13 -6.24 2.93
C ALA A 95 -11.75 -7.58 3.44
N GLY A 96 -11.57 -7.89 4.73
CA GLY A 96 -12.01 -9.17 5.31
C GLY A 96 -11.19 -10.38 4.88
N LEU A 97 -10.13 -10.20 4.08
CA LEU A 97 -9.31 -11.30 3.60
C LEU A 97 -8.32 -11.74 4.68
N ARG A 98 -8.45 -12.97 5.16
CA ARG A 98 -7.59 -13.58 6.19
C ARG A 98 -6.10 -13.42 5.92
N ASP A 99 -5.70 -13.49 4.66
CA ASP A 99 -4.29 -13.43 4.23
C ASP A 99 -3.75 -12.00 4.15
N TYR A 100 -4.60 -10.99 4.30
CA TYR A 100 -4.25 -9.57 4.41
C TYR A 100 -4.53 -8.98 5.81
N ARG A 101 -5.06 -9.74 6.78
CA ARG A 101 -5.45 -9.26 8.14
C ARG A 101 -4.38 -8.46 8.91
N GLY A 102 -3.10 -8.61 8.57
CA GLY A 102 -2.03 -7.78 9.15
C GLY A 102 -2.13 -6.28 8.82
N LEU A 103 -2.83 -5.93 7.74
CA LEU A 103 -3.12 -4.54 7.34
C LEU A 103 -4.11 -3.83 8.26
N ASP A 104 -4.91 -4.58 9.03
CA ASP A 104 -5.88 -4.05 9.98
C ASP A 104 -5.25 -3.74 11.35
N ALA A 105 -3.95 -3.98 11.54
CA ALA A 105 -3.27 -3.76 12.82
C ALA A 105 -3.44 -2.30 13.29
N THR A 106 -3.97 -2.15 14.50
CA THR A 106 -4.26 -0.87 15.15
C THR A 106 -2.97 -0.22 15.61
N ARG A 107 -2.43 0.71 14.81
CA ARG A 107 -1.10 1.28 15.01
C ARG A 107 -1.03 2.74 14.59
N VAL A 108 -0.31 3.54 15.37
CA VAL A 108 -0.09 4.97 15.09
C VAL A 108 1.20 5.24 14.29
N ASP A 109 2.00 4.22 14.01
CA ASP A 109 3.30 4.28 13.30
C ASP A 109 3.25 3.73 11.87
N TRP A 110 2.06 3.50 11.30
CA TRP A 110 1.91 3.21 9.87
C TRP A 110 2.58 4.32 9.03
N PRO A 111 3.38 3.97 7.99
CA PRO A 111 3.96 4.95 7.08
C PRO A 111 2.87 5.83 6.46
N SER A 112 3.07 7.15 6.47
CA SER A 112 2.02 8.09 6.13
C SER A 112 2.48 9.26 5.25
N THR A 113 1.69 9.62 4.25
CA THR A 113 1.96 10.79 3.40
C THR A 113 1.45 12.08 4.06
N PRO A 114 2.26 13.15 4.16
CA PRO A 114 1.77 14.46 4.60
C PRO A 114 0.92 15.12 3.51
N LEU A 115 -0.24 15.65 3.88
CA LEU A 115 -1.18 16.33 2.99
C LEU A 115 -1.71 17.62 3.64
N LYS A 116 -2.32 18.52 2.85
CA LYS A 116 -3.01 19.73 3.34
C LYS A 116 -4.52 19.53 3.22
N ALA A 117 -5.28 19.74 4.30
CA ALA A 117 -6.74 19.74 4.25
C ALA A 117 -7.27 20.87 3.35
N GLY A 118 -8.40 20.65 2.66
CA GLY A 118 -8.94 21.61 1.67
C GLY A 118 -8.19 21.66 0.34
N ALA A 119 -6.98 21.11 0.23
CA ALA A 119 -6.17 21.16 -0.99
C ALA A 119 -6.59 20.08 -2.01
N GLY A 120 -6.21 20.31 -3.27
CA GLY A 120 -6.35 19.32 -4.34
C GLY A 120 -5.44 18.10 -4.11
N LEU A 121 -5.99 16.91 -4.34
CA LEU A 121 -5.29 15.63 -4.36
C LEU A 121 -5.27 15.07 -5.78
N THR A 122 -4.12 14.54 -6.21
CA THR A 122 -4.05 13.61 -7.35
C THR A 122 -3.41 12.32 -6.88
N MET A 123 -4.25 11.32 -6.57
CA MET A 123 -3.76 9.98 -6.20
C MET A 123 -3.20 9.27 -7.45
N THR A 124 -2.03 8.67 -7.28
CA THR A 124 -1.40 7.73 -8.20
C THR A 124 -1.76 6.31 -7.77
N TYR A 125 -2.60 5.65 -8.57
CA TYR A 125 -2.99 4.26 -8.38
C TYR A 125 -2.27 3.41 -9.43
N ARG A 126 -1.20 2.72 -9.03
CA ARG A 126 -0.43 1.87 -9.95
C ARG A 126 -1.29 0.66 -10.32
N SER A 127 -1.41 0.35 -11.62
CA SER A 127 -2.19 -0.79 -12.12
C SER A 127 -1.42 -1.50 -13.22
N THR A 128 -1.27 -2.82 -13.11
CA THR A 128 -0.56 -3.65 -14.09
C THR A 128 -1.45 -4.01 -15.28
N ILE A 129 -2.77 -4.14 -15.04
CA ILE A 129 -3.79 -4.41 -16.05
C ILE A 129 -4.83 -3.27 -16.00
N PRO A 130 -5.26 -2.71 -17.14
CA PRO A 130 -6.35 -1.74 -17.18
C PRO A 130 -7.72 -2.42 -17.06
N HIS A 131 -8.55 -1.91 -16.16
CA HIS A 131 -9.97 -2.23 -16.06
C HIS A 131 -10.84 -0.97 -16.13
N ARG A 132 -12.09 -1.16 -16.60
CA ARG A 132 -13.17 -0.18 -16.46
C ARG A 132 -13.77 -0.27 -15.07
N GLY A 133 -14.10 0.87 -14.50
CA GLY A 133 -14.62 0.93 -13.14
C GLY A 133 -14.68 2.32 -12.54
N THR A 134 -15.16 2.39 -11.31
CA THR A 134 -15.26 3.63 -10.53
C THR A 134 -14.36 3.55 -9.31
N PHE A 135 -13.43 4.49 -9.20
CA PHE A 135 -12.70 4.78 -7.98
C PHE A 135 -13.55 5.67 -7.08
N SER A 136 -13.70 5.31 -5.80
CA SER A 136 -14.30 6.14 -4.76
C SER A 136 -13.30 6.32 -3.62
N LEU A 137 -12.98 7.57 -3.30
CA LEU A 137 -12.02 7.93 -2.26
C LEU A 137 -12.76 8.46 -1.03
N TYR A 138 -12.65 7.74 0.08
CA TYR A 138 -13.16 8.14 1.38
C TYR A 138 -12.01 8.58 2.29
N LEU A 139 -12.36 9.26 3.37
CA LEU A 139 -11.42 9.72 4.38
C LEU A 139 -12.09 9.57 5.75
N THR A 140 -11.32 9.21 6.77
CA THR A 140 -11.79 9.22 8.15
C THR A 140 -12.21 10.64 8.61
N LYS A 141 -13.23 10.72 9.45
CA LYS A 141 -13.75 11.94 10.08
C LYS A 141 -12.74 12.56 11.06
N GLN A 142 -12.94 13.83 11.41
CA GLN A 142 -12.23 14.45 12.54
C GLN A 142 -12.58 13.70 13.83
N GLY A 143 -11.56 13.41 14.65
CA GLY A 143 -11.73 12.64 15.90
C GLY A 143 -11.62 11.12 15.73
N TYR A 144 -11.31 10.61 14.53
CA TYR A 144 -10.86 9.23 14.34
C TYR A 144 -9.65 8.90 15.22
N ASP A 145 -9.70 7.76 15.90
CA ASP A 145 -8.60 7.23 16.70
C ASP A 145 -7.75 6.22 15.89
N PRO A 146 -6.50 6.55 15.51
CA PRO A 146 -5.61 5.62 14.81
C PRO A 146 -5.11 4.46 15.67
N ALA A 147 -5.40 4.43 16.98
CA ALA A 147 -5.15 3.29 17.86
C ALA A 147 -6.35 2.31 17.96
N ALA A 148 -7.49 2.62 17.34
CA ALA A 148 -8.67 1.76 17.28
C ALA A 148 -8.80 0.99 15.94
N PRO A 149 -9.54 -0.13 15.88
CA PRO A 149 -9.84 -0.79 14.61
C PRO A 149 -10.75 0.08 13.74
N LEU A 150 -10.32 0.37 12.52
CA LEU A 150 -11.05 1.22 11.57
C LEU A 150 -12.42 0.63 11.22
N ARG A 151 -13.47 1.45 11.29
CA ARG A 151 -14.86 1.09 11.01
C ARG A 151 -15.46 1.89 9.87
N TRP A 152 -16.55 1.39 9.28
CA TRP A 152 -17.35 2.14 8.32
C TRP A 152 -17.97 3.41 8.92
N SER A 153 -18.22 3.44 10.22
CA SER A 153 -18.67 4.63 10.96
C SER A 153 -17.64 5.75 10.98
N ASP A 154 -16.35 5.43 10.88
CA ASP A 154 -15.26 6.38 11.06
C ASP A 154 -14.98 7.15 9.77
N LEU A 155 -15.35 6.58 8.62
CA LEU A 155 -15.30 7.23 7.32
C LEU A 155 -16.41 8.27 7.16
N GLN A 156 -16.17 9.28 6.33
CA GLN A 156 -17.23 10.13 5.80
C GLN A 156 -18.30 9.28 5.09
N SER A 157 -19.58 9.69 5.17
CA SER A 157 -20.70 8.91 4.62
C SER A 157 -20.60 8.74 3.10
N GLU A 158 -20.19 9.80 2.42
CA GLU A 158 -19.90 9.86 0.98
C GLU A 158 -18.39 10.00 0.71
N PRO A 159 -17.90 9.54 -0.45
CA PRO A 159 -16.53 9.77 -0.85
C PRO A 159 -16.31 11.23 -1.27
N PHE A 160 -15.16 11.80 -0.94
CA PHE A 160 -14.79 13.16 -1.34
C PHE A 160 -14.41 13.26 -2.84
N ALA A 161 -14.16 12.12 -3.48
CA ALA A 161 -13.95 12.03 -4.92
C ALA A 161 -14.47 10.70 -5.47
N ARG A 162 -15.09 10.77 -6.65
CA ARG A 162 -15.56 9.62 -7.42
C ARG A 162 -15.17 9.82 -8.88
N VAL A 163 -14.38 8.90 -9.44
CA VAL A 163 -13.85 8.99 -10.81
C VAL A 163 -14.11 7.67 -11.53
N THR A 164 -14.83 7.73 -12.64
CA THR A 164 -15.14 6.57 -13.49
C THR A 164 -14.26 6.57 -14.73
N ASP A 165 -13.76 5.40 -15.11
CA ASP A 165 -12.93 5.14 -16.29
C ASP A 165 -11.80 6.16 -16.53
N PRO A 166 -10.97 6.49 -15.50
CA PRO A 166 -9.78 7.30 -15.74
C PRO A 166 -8.84 6.57 -16.71
N ALA A 167 -8.15 7.32 -17.57
CA ALA A 167 -7.18 6.72 -18.48
C ALA A 167 -5.97 6.17 -17.70
N LEU A 168 -5.60 4.91 -17.95
CA LEU A 168 -4.32 4.35 -17.52
C LEU A 168 -3.20 4.99 -18.36
N ARG A 169 -2.25 5.67 -17.72
CA ARG A 169 -1.07 6.28 -18.36
C ARG A 169 0.16 5.96 -17.52
N ASP A 170 1.25 5.58 -18.18
CA ASP A 170 2.54 5.31 -17.53
C ASP A 170 2.44 4.32 -16.34
N GLY A 171 1.60 3.30 -16.49
CA GLY A 171 1.36 2.26 -15.48
C GLY A 171 0.48 2.70 -14.29
N ALA A 172 -0.16 3.86 -14.33
CA ALA A 172 -1.01 4.34 -13.24
C ALA A 172 -2.27 5.09 -13.69
N TYR A 173 -3.32 4.99 -12.89
CA TYR A 173 -4.46 5.90 -12.93
C TYR A 173 -4.16 7.14 -12.09
N ARG A 174 -4.68 8.30 -12.52
CA ARG A 174 -4.59 9.56 -11.77
C ARG A 174 -5.97 9.99 -11.30
N ILE A 175 -6.27 9.69 -10.04
CA ILE A 175 -7.58 9.95 -9.41
C ILE A 175 -7.53 11.33 -8.74
N ARG A 176 -8.31 12.29 -9.25
CA ARG A 176 -8.32 13.67 -8.76
C ARG A 176 -9.50 13.94 -7.83
N GLY A 177 -9.28 14.81 -6.85
CA GLY A 177 -10.30 15.25 -5.90
C GLY A 177 -9.83 16.45 -5.07
N THR A 178 -10.72 17.00 -4.25
CA THR A 178 -10.37 18.00 -3.23
C THR A 178 -10.52 17.38 -1.86
N LEU A 179 -9.47 17.44 -1.03
CA LEU A 179 -9.53 16.90 0.33
C LEU A 179 -10.52 17.71 1.18
N PRO A 180 -11.33 17.08 2.04
CA PRO A 180 -12.19 17.80 2.97
C PRO A 180 -11.39 18.80 3.81
N ALA A 181 -11.92 20.02 3.94
CA ALA A 181 -11.36 21.05 4.81
C ALA A 181 -11.64 20.75 6.30
N GLY A 182 -10.98 21.48 7.20
CA GLY A 182 -11.19 21.36 8.66
C GLY A 182 -10.64 20.09 9.32
N LEU A 183 -10.05 19.17 8.55
CA LEU A 183 -9.40 17.97 9.06
C LEU A 183 -7.94 18.22 9.48
N ARG A 184 -7.49 17.54 10.53
CA ARG A 184 -6.13 17.65 11.08
C ARG A 184 -5.68 16.40 11.83
N GLY A 185 -4.39 16.09 11.70
CA GLY A 185 -3.74 14.94 12.34
C GLY A 185 -3.70 13.71 11.45
N ARG A 186 -3.56 12.52 12.05
CA ARG A 186 -3.50 11.25 11.33
C ARG A 186 -4.90 10.81 10.91
N HIS A 187 -5.05 10.45 9.65
CA HIS A 187 -6.28 9.95 9.03
C HIS A 187 -5.98 8.76 8.14
N VAL A 188 -7.00 7.95 7.84
CA VAL A 188 -6.93 6.92 6.79
C VAL A 188 -7.73 7.40 5.58
N LEU A 189 -7.07 7.46 4.43
CA LEU A 189 -7.70 7.57 3.12
C LEU A 189 -8.04 6.15 2.67
N TYR A 190 -9.32 5.87 2.47
CA TYR A 190 -9.82 4.56 2.05
C TYR A 190 -10.27 4.59 0.59
N THR A 191 -9.63 3.79 -0.25
CA THR A 191 -9.90 3.68 -1.68
C THR A 191 -10.69 2.42 -1.97
N ILE A 192 -11.80 2.58 -2.70
CA ILE A 192 -12.55 1.47 -3.30
C ILE A 192 -12.47 1.63 -4.82
N TRP A 193 -11.95 0.64 -5.53
CA TRP A 193 -12.05 0.55 -6.99
C TRP A 193 -12.98 -0.59 -7.37
N ARG A 194 -14.19 -0.24 -7.80
CA ARG A 194 -15.20 -1.21 -8.24
C ARG A 194 -15.18 -1.31 -9.75
N ASN A 195 -14.84 -2.48 -10.27
CA ASN A 195 -14.81 -2.73 -11.70
C ASN A 195 -16.23 -2.85 -12.28
N THR A 196 -16.32 -2.68 -13.60
CA THR A 196 -17.56 -2.81 -14.39
C THR A 196 -17.42 -3.80 -15.55
N ASP A 197 -16.18 -4.13 -15.95
CA ASP A 197 -15.86 -5.19 -16.91
C ASP A 197 -15.55 -6.55 -16.26
N THR A 198 -15.37 -6.57 -14.93
CA THR A 198 -15.20 -7.76 -14.09
C THR A 198 -16.08 -7.61 -12.83
N PRO A 199 -16.43 -8.70 -12.12
CA PRO A 199 -17.23 -8.62 -10.89
C PRO A 199 -16.47 -8.07 -9.67
N ASP A 200 -15.27 -7.52 -9.88
CA ASP A 200 -14.25 -7.38 -8.85
C ASP A 200 -14.30 -6.01 -8.16
N THR A 201 -13.89 -5.97 -6.89
CA THR A 201 -13.71 -4.73 -6.15
C THR A 201 -12.43 -4.79 -5.33
N TYR A 202 -11.59 -3.77 -5.48
CA TYR A 202 -10.30 -3.62 -4.83
C TYR A 202 -10.38 -2.59 -3.72
N TYR A 203 -9.65 -2.84 -2.64
CA TYR A 203 -9.62 -1.97 -1.47
C TYR A 203 -8.20 -1.59 -1.10
N SER A 204 -8.02 -0.40 -0.54
CA SER A 204 -6.74 0.04 -0.01
C SER A 204 -6.90 1.11 1.06
N CYS A 205 -6.14 0.97 2.15
CA CYS A 205 -5.92 2.03 3.13
C CYS A 205 -4.58 2.71 2.86
N SER A 206 -4.58 4.04 2.73
CA SER A 206 -3.37 4.87 2.78
C SER A 206 -3.43 5.77 4.01
N ASP A 207 -2.47 5.64 4.92
CA ASP A 207 -2.38 6.54 6.07
C ASP A 207 -1.84 7.90 5.63
N VAL A 208 -2.44 8.97 6.14
CA VAL A 208 -2.07 10.34 5.80
C VAL A 208 -2.01 11.19 7.07
N VAL A 209 -1.19 12.26 7.03
CA VAL A 209 -1.17 13.27 8.08
C VAL A 209 -1.60 14.59 7.47
N LEU A 210 -2.81 15.03 7.83
CA LEU A 210 -3.37 16.29 7.36
C LEU A 210 -2.90 17.43 8.25
N ARG A 211 -2.24 18.41 7.63
CA ARG A 211 -2.11 19.76 8.19
C ARG A 211 -3.43 20.49 7.90
N GLY A 212 -3.99 21.13 8.91
CA GLY A 212 -5.13 22.03 8.73
C GLY A 212 -4.72 23.20 7.82
N GLU A 213 -5.70 23.96 7.35
CA GLU A 213 -5.38 25.25 6.74
C GLU A 213 -4.81 26.17 7.82
N GLU A 214 -3.66 26.78 7.53
CA GLU A 214 -3.22 27.94 8.28
C GLU A 214 -4.24 29.04 8.04
N ASN A 215 -5.01 29.39 9.07
CA ASN A 215 -5.79 30.62 9.11
C ASN A 215 -4.79 31.78 9.13
N THR A 216 -4.21 32.13 7.99
CA THR A 216 -3.61 33.45 7.79
C THR A 216 -4.69 34.46 8.09
N PRO A 217 -4.59 35.27 9.17
CA PRO A 217 -5.55 36.32 9.41
C PRO A 217 -5.58 37.22 8.18
N PRO A 218 -6.75 37.75 7.76
CA PRO A 218 -6.78 38.71 6.66
C PRO A 218 -5.78 39.82 6.98
N ALA A 219 -4.85 40.06 6.05
CA ALA A 219 -3.81 41.06 6.25
C ALA A 219 -4.49 42.37 6.61
N ARG A 220 -4.24 42.86 7.83
CA ARG A 220 -4.73 44.17 8.27
C ARG A 220 -4.24 45.17 7.23
N PRO A 221 -5.11 46.00 6.63
CA PRO A 221 -4.65 47.00 5.67
C PRO A 221 -3.56 47.83 6.35
N ALA A 222 -2.42 47.97 5.67
CA ALA A 222 -1.30 48.73 6.19
C ALA A 222 -1.76 50.17 6.49
N PRO A 223 -1.29 50.80 7.57
CA PRO A 223 -1.46 52.24 7.74
C PRO A 223 -0.90 52.94 6.51
N GLU A 224 -1.68 53.86 5.93
CA GLU A 224 -1.24 54.63 4.77
C GLU A 224 -0.07 55.54 5.18
N GLU A 225 1.12 55.25 4.65
CA GLU A 225 2.35 55.92 5.04
C GLU A 225 2.39 57.32 4.41
N ALA A 226 2.33 58.35 5.26
CA ALA A 226 2.33 59.74 4.83
C ALA A 226 3.65 60.11 4.13
N ALA A 227 3.55 60.86 3.03
CA ALA A 227 4.69 61.21 2.19
C ALA A 227 5.81 61.97 2.94
N PRO A 228 7.10 61.74 2.59
CA PRO A 228 8.22 62.38 3.27
C PRO A 228 8.42 63.85 2.84
N PRO A 229 8.84 64.75 3.76
CA PRO A 229 9.30 66.10 3.42
C PRO A 229 10.74 66.10 2.86
N PRO A 230 11.15 67.14 2.09
CA PRO A 230 12.40 67.15 1.35
C PRO A 230 13.65 67.51 2.18
N GLU A 231 14.81 66.99 1.77
CA GLU A 231 16.12 67.14 2.40
C GLU A 231 16.73 68.55 2.33
N LYS A 232 17.59 68.87 3.32
CA LYS A 232 18.76 69.77 3.15
C LYS A 232 19.98 69.28 3.96
N GLN A 233 21.13 69.20 3.28
CA GLN A 233 22.50 69.05 3.77
C GLN A 233 23.28 70.37 3.51
N PRO A 234 24.59 70.53 3.84
CA PRO A 234 25.45 69.92 4.89
C PRO A 234 26.35 70.96 5.64
N ALA A 235 27.22 70.53 6.60
CA ALA A 235 28.65 70.95 6.75
C ALA A 235 29.37 70.44 8.05
N THR A 236 30.67 70.12 7.93
CA THR A 236 31.72 69.82 8.99
C THR A 236 32.71 71.02 9.13
N PRO A 237 33.93 71.01 9.78
CA PRO A 237 34.78 69.98 10.46
C PRO A 237 35.18 70.27 11.96
N GLU A 238 35.44 69.29 12.85
CA GLU A 238 36.73 68.60 13.24
C GLU A 238 37.45 69.24 14.50
N PRO A 239 38.61 68.78 15.07
CA PRO A 239 38.72 68.04 16.37
C PRO A 239 39.77 68.66 17.36
N PRO A 240 40.62 67.97 18.19
CA PRO A 240 40.66 66.60 18.80
C PRO A 240 41.06 66.52 20.32
N ALA A 241 41.06 65.32 20.95
CA ALA A 241 42.20 64.76 21.76
C ALA A 241 41.89 63.42 22.51
N ALA A 242 42.84 62.46 22.43
CA ALA A 242 43.36 61.45 23.41
C ALA A 242 42.49 60.87 24.57
N GLU A 243 42.69 59.66 25.13
CA GLU A 243 43.68 58.57 24.92
C GLU A 243 43.26 57.26 25.64
N ALA A 244 44.08 56.20 25.47
CA ALA A 244 44.26 55.02 26.35
C ALA A 244 43.28 53.82 26.32
N SER A 245 43.89 52.65 26.52
CA SER A 245 43.36 51.27 26.50
C SER A 245 43.71 50.58 27.83
N GLU A 246 42.97 49.56 28.28
CA GLU A 246 43.46 48.18 28.53
C GLU A 246 42.50 47.29 29.39
N ALA A 247 42.84 46.00 29.43
CA ALA A 247 42.52 44.97 30.43
C ALA A 247 41.18 44.17 30.39
N GLY A 248 41.32 42.83 30.49
CA GLY A 248 40.33 41.96 31.13
C GLY A 248 39.93 40.68 30.39
N GLN A 249 40.69 39.58 30.52
CA GLN A 249 40.39 38.30 29.88
C GLN A 249 40.59 37.11 30.83
N ALA A 250 39.55 36.28 31.08
CA ALA A 250 39.57 34.91 31.65
C ALA A 250 38.12 34.44 31.98
N PRO A 251 37.86 33.15 32.27
CA PRO A 251 38.19 31.93 31.52
C PRO A 251 36.94 31.02 31.27
N PRO A 252 37.02 29.93 30.48
CA PRO A 252 35.86 29.06 30.21
C PRO A 252 35.65 27.99 31.29
N SER A 253 34.39 27.55 31.47
CA SER A 253 34.02 26.45 32.38
C SER A 253 33.75 25.13 31.64
N GLN A 254 34.02 24.00 32.30
CA GLN A 254 34.20 22.69 31.66
C GLN A 254 32.94 21.80 31.60
N ALA A 255 33.02 20.76 30.77
CA ALA A 255 32.01 19.74 30.58
C ALA A 255 31.79 18.84 31.81
N SER A 256 30.67 18.10 31.84
CA SER A 256 30.40 17.06 32.83
C SER A 256 29.87 15.79 32.15
N THR A 257 30.45 14.65 32.52
CA THR A 257 30.15 13.31 31.98
C THR A 257 29.40 12.47 33.03
N PRO A 258 28.34 11.73 32.68
CA PRO A 258 27.71 10.75 33.58
C PRO A 258 28.39 9.36 33.52
N PRO A 259 28.39 8.57 34.62
CA PRO A 259 28.98 7.23 34.69
C PRO A 259 28.06 6.12 34.09
N PRO A 260 28.59 4.90 33.83
CA PRO A 260 27.89 3.85 33.09
C PRO A 260 26.85 3.07 33.92
N VAL A 261 25.83 2.56 33.24
CA VAL A 261 24.80 1.67 33.80
C VAL A 261 25.24 0.20 33.69
N ARG A 262 24.89 -0.58 34.72
CA ARG A 262 25.35 -1.95 34.99
C ARG A 262 24.48 -3.00 34.30
N GLU A 263 25.09 -3.91 33.54
CA GLU A 263 24.42 -5.13 33.03
C GLU A 263 24.20 -6.17 34.14
N GLN A 264 23.15 -6.98 34.01
CA GLN A 264 22.98 -8.27 34.69
C GLN A 264 22.21 -9.27 33.77
N PRO A 265 22.35 -10.60 34.00
CA PRO A 265 22.20 -11.58 32.92
C PRO A 265 20.94 -12.47 32.96
N VAL A 266 20.84 -13.24 31.87
CA VAL A 266 19.75 -14.14 31.43
C VAL A 266 19.38 -15.26 32.40
N VAL A 267 18.08 -15.59 32.47
CA VAL A 267 17.59 -16.98 32.65
C VAL A 267 16.40 -17.21 31.69
N GLY A 268 16.37 -18.35 31.00
CA GLY A 268 15.33 -18.70 30.04
C GLY A 268 14.28 -19.70 30.57
N GLY A 269 13.21 -19.90 29.81
CA GLY A 269 12.19 -20.93 30.09
C GLY A 269 11.42 -21.30 28.82
N ALA A 270 11.47 -22.57 28.43
CA ALA A 270 10.81 -23.09 27.24
C ALA A 270 9.34 -23.47 27.52
N GLY A 271 8.45 -23.27 26.54
CA GLY A 271 7.06 -23.70 26.61
C GLY A 271 6.38 -23.75 25.24
N ARG A 272 6.31 -24.94 24.64
CA ARG A 272 5.48 -25.22 23.45
C ARG A 272 4.05 -25.55 23.86
N PRO A 273 3.03 -25.00 23.20
CA PRO A 273 1.75 -25.67 22.99
C PRO A 273 1.74 -26.44 21.66
N GLN A 274 0.99 -27.52 21.59
CA GLN A 274 0.91 -28.41 20.44
C GLN A 274 0.06 -27.82 19.30
N ALA A 275 0.43 -28.13 18.05
CA ALA A 275 -0.40 -27.85 16.89
C ALA A 275 -1.56 -28.86 16.82
N VAL A 276 -2.79 -28.38 16.70
CA VAL A 276 -3.94 -29.18 16.26
C VAL A 276 -3.87 -29.24 14.72
N ALA A 277 -3.75 -30.44 14.18
CA ALA A 277 -3.65 -30.65 12.74
C ALA A 277 -5.04 -30.76 12.10
N ASP A 278 -5.55 -29.66 11.55
CA ASP A 278 -6.70 -29.71 10.65
C ASP A 278 -6.27 -30.15 9.25
N THR A 279 -6.97 -31.15 8.72
CA THR A 279 -6.62 -31.84 7.47
C THR A 279 -7.10 -31.07 6.23
N ALA A 280 -6.30 -30.08 5.80
CA ALA A 280 -6.41 -29.56 4.44
C ALA A 280 -6.00 -30.66 3.44
N LYS A 281 -6.97 -31.22 2.70
CA LYS A 281 -6.70 -32.21 1.65
C LYS A 281 -5.88 -31.58 0.53
N ASP A 282 -4.67 -32.10 0.33
CA ASP A 282 -3.68 -31.55 -0.57
C ASP A 282 -4.00 -31.89 -2.04
N HIS A 283 -4.72 -30.99 -2.72
CA HIS A 283 -5.06 -31.09 -4.14
C HIS A 283 -3.83 -31.22 -5.06
N SER A 284 -2.64 -30.84 -4.59
CA SER A 284 -1.36 -30.96 -5.30
C SER A 284 -1.02 -32.41 -5.65
N THR A 285 -1.35 -33.36 -4.75
CA THR A 285 -1.02 -34.78 -4.93
C THR A 285 -1.81 -35.44 -6.07
N VAL A 286 -3.08 -35.03 -6.25
CA VAL A 286 -3.95 -35.52 -7.33
C VAL A 286 -3.47 -35.04 -8.69
N LEU A 287 -3.01 -33.79 -8.78
CA LEU A 287 -2.44 -33.20 -9.99
C LEU A 287 -1.12 -33.88 -10.41
N ILE A 288 -0.21 -34.11 -9.47
CA ILE A 288 1.06 -34.80 -9.76
C ILE A 288 0.83 -36.25 -10.21
N GLY A 289 -0.10 -36.97 -9.56
CA GLY A 289 -0.48 -38.33 -9.94
C GLY A 289 -1.06 -38.42 -11.35
N ALA A 290 -1.89 -37.46 -11.75
CA ALA A 290 -2.47 -37.40 -13.09
C ALA A 290 -1.40 -37.18 -14.19
N VAL A 291 -0.43 -36.29 -13.96
CA VAL A 291 0.67 -36.04 -14.91
C VAL A 291 1.55 -37.29 -15.08
N ALA A 292 1.90 -37.97 -13.98
CA ALA A 292 2.69 -39.20 -14.04
C ALA A 292 1.98 -40.33 -14.82
N ALA A 293 0.65 -40.48 -14.63
CA ALA A 293 -0.15 -41.47 -15.35
C ALA A 293 -0.20 -41.20 -16.87
N VAL A 294 -0.35 -39.93 -17.28
CA VAL A 294 -0.35 -39.53 -18.70
C VAL A 294 1.01 -39.80 -19.34
N LEU A 295 2.11 -39.45 -18.67
CA LEU A 295 3.47 -39.72 -19.16
C LEU A 295 3.76 -41.23 -19.29
N ALA A 296 3.32 -42.04 -18.34
CA ALA A 296 3.44 -43.50 -18.42
C ALA A 296 2.67 -44.09 -19.61
N LEU A 297 1.44 -43.62 -19.88
CA LEU A 297 0.65 -44.06 -21.03
C LEU A 297 1.31 -43.70 -22.38
N ILE A 298 1.97 -42.53 -22.46
CA ILE A 298 2.76 -42.13 -23.64
C ILE A 298 3.98 -43.03 -23.83
N ALA A 299 4.70 -43.37 -22.75
CA ALA A 299 5.86 -44.26 -22.80
C ALA A 299 5.50 -45.69 -23.22
N VAL A 300 4.37 -46.23 -22.75
CA VAL A 300 3.88 -47.56 -23.14
C VAL A 300 3.43 -47.58 -24.60
N SER A 301 2.64 -46.59 -25.04
CA SER A 301 2.13 -46.54 -26.42
C SER A 301 3.24 -46.34 -27.46
N THR A 302 4.25 -45.51 -27.18
CA THR A 302 5.44 -45.38 -28.03
C THR A 302 6.26 -46.68 -28.09
N SER A 303 6.45 -47.36 -26.96
CA SER A 303 7.15 -48.67 -26.90
C SER A 303 6.45 -49.76 -27.72
N VAL A 304 5.11 -49.83 -27.67
CA VAL A 304 4.31 -50.77 -28.47
C VAL A 304 4.37 -50.45 -29.97
N LEU A 305 4.36 -49.16 -30.34
CA LEU A 305 4.49 -48.72 -31.73
C LEU A 305 5.89 -49.04 -32.31
N LEU A 306 6.95 -48.89 -31.52
CA LEU A 306 8.32 -49.25 -31.92
C LEU A 306 8.51 -50.76 -32.07
N ARG A 307 7.94 -51.57 -31.16
CA ARG A 307 7.96 -53.04 -31.26
C ARG A 307 7.15 -53.58 -32.45
N ARG A 308 6.15 -52.85 -32.96
CA ARG A 308 5.35 -53.22 -34.15
C ARG A 308 5.95 -52.71 -35.48
N ARG A 309 7.15 -52.12 -35.46
CA ARG A 309 7.92 -51.66 -36.62
C ARG A 309 9.21 -52.45 -36.86
N ARG A 310 9.50 -53.43 -36.00
CA ARG A 310 10.47 -54.50 -36.23
C ARG A 310 9.71 -55.79 -36.51
#